data_AF-A0A2J1DXB2-F1
#
_entry.id   AF-A0A2J1DXB2-F1
#
_cell.length_a   1.000
_cell.length_b   1.000
_cell.length_c   1.000
_cell.angle_alpha   90.00
_cell.angle_beta   90.00
_cell.angle_gamma   90.00
#
_symmetry.space_group_name_H-M   'P 1'
#
loop_
_entity.id
_entity.type
_entity.pdbx_description
1 polymer ?
#
loop_
_entity_poly.entity_id
_entity_poly.type
_entity_poly.pdbx_seq_one_letter_code
_entity_poly.pdbx_strand_id
1 'polypeptide(L)' 'MILERIVTDNLPDLERRKMRLPLAKLQELVLDIPYPPIDMAMKLKGRQVRLIAEVKKASPSKGIIRPDFDP' A
#
# COMPACT_ATOMS: atom_id res chain seq x y z
N MET A 1 0.26 5.93 21.78
CA MET A 1 -0.87 5.27 21.07
C MET A 1 -0.31 4.31 20.02
N ILE A 2 -1.10 3.32 19.58
CA ILE A 2 -0.65 2.34 18.58
C ILE A 2 -0.24 3.02 17.26
N LEU A 3 -0.92 4.11 16.88
CA LEU A 3 -0.62 4.86 15.67
C LEU A 3 0.78 5.50 15.69
N GLU A 4 1.14 6.22 16.77
CA GLU A 4 2.49 6.83 16.85
C GLU A 4 3.59 5.77 16.78
N ARG A 5 3.37 4.59 17.37
CA ARG A 5 4.31 3.47 17.28
C ARG A 5 4.45 2.99 15.83
N ILE A 6 3.34 2.77 15.12
CA ILE A 6 3.37 2.38 13.70
C ILE A 6 4.14 3.41 12.86
N VAL A 7 3.91 4.71 13.09
CA VAL A 7 4.63 5.77 12.36
C VAL A 7 6.11 5.76 12.69
N THR A 8 6.46 5.71 13.97
CA THR A 8 7.85 5.66 14.46
C THR A 8 8.60 4.46 13.87
N ASP A 9 7.97 3.29 13.84
CA ASP A 9 8.56 2.06 13.33
C ASP A 9 8.71 2.10 11.78
N ASN A 10 7.83 2.80 11.06
CA ASN A 10 7.89 2.92 9.59
C ASN A 10 8.91 3.94 9.06
N LEU A 11 9.27 4.96 9.84
CA LEU A 11 10.18 6.02 9.39
C LEU A 11 11.58 5.49 8.99
N PRO A 12 12.25 4.63 9.81
CA PRO A 12 13.52 4.03 9.40
C PRO A 12 13.40 3.16 8.14
N ASP A 13 12.28 2.44 7.98
CA ASP A 13 12.00 1.64 6.78
C ASP A 13 11.88 2.50 5.53
N LEU A 14 11.20 3.65 5.65
CA LEU A 14 11.07 4.60 4.56
C LEU A 14 12.44 5.13 4.11
N GLU A 15 13.29 5.53 5.05
CA GLU A 15 14.63 6.04 4.72
C GLU A 15 15.51 4.95 4.08
N ARG A 16 15.44 3.71 4.58
CA ARG A 16 16.12 2.57 3.92
C ARG A 16 15.63 2.34 2.49
N ARG A 17 14.33 2.47 2.23
CA ARG A 17 13.75 2.31 0.88
C ARG A 17 14.18 3.44 -0.06
N LYS A 18 14.21 4.69 0.43
CA LYS A 18 14.69 5.85 -0.35
C LYS A 18 16.16 5.72 -0.72
N MET A 19 17.00 5.21 0.18
CA MET A 19 18.41 4.95 -0.13
C MET A 19 18.57 3.84 -1.18
N ARG A 20 17.77 2.76 -1.07
CA ARG A 20 17.83 1.63 -2.02
C ARG A 20 17.29 1.97 -3.41
N LEU A 21 16.20 2.74 -3.47
CA LEU A 21 15.60 3.21 -4.72
C LEU A 21 15.27 4.70 -4.57
N PRO A 22 16.21 5.58 -4.96
CA PRO A 22 16.00 7.02 -4.92
C PRO A 22 14.78 7.44 -5.74
N LEU A 23 14.11 8.51 -5.29
CA LEU A 23 12.89 9.00 -5.91
C LEU A 23 13.05 9.26 -7.41
N ALA A 24 14.16 9.91 -7.82
CA ALA A 24 14.43 10.19 -9.23
C ALA A 24 14.45 8.90 -10.08
N LYS A 25 15.08 7.84 -9.56
CA LYS A 25 15.12 6.54 -10.25
C LYS A 25 13.75 5.88 -10.30
N LEU A 26 12.98 5.97 -9.21
CA LEU A 26 11.59 5.48 -9.20
C LEU A 26 10.73 6.22 -10.23
N GLN A 27 10.89 7.54 -10.37
CA GLN A 27 10.16 8.33 -11.36
C GLN A 27 10.47 7.90 -12.79
N GLU A 28 11.73 7.60 -13.11
CA GLU A 28 12.11 7.03 -14.41
C GLU A 28 11.42 5.69 -14.66
N LEU A 29 11.49 4.76 -13.70
CA LEU A 29 10.90 3.41 -13.84
C LEU A 29 9.38 3.44 -14.06
N VAL A 30 8.68 4.42 -13.48
CA VAL A 30 7.23 4.55 -13.61
C VAL A 30 6.83 4.93 -15.04
N LEU A 31 7.70 5.57 -15.82
CA LEU A 31 7.41 5.92 -17.22
C LEU A 31 7.31 4.70 -18.13
N ASP A 32 7.99 3.61 -17.78
CA ASP A 32 7.99 2.36 -18.55
C ASP A 32 6.81 1.43 -18.20
N ILE A 33 5.93 1.83 -17.28
CA ILE A 33 4.76 1.03 -16.90
C ILE A 33 3.74 1.06 -18.04
N PRO A 34 3.38 -0.10 -18.65
CA PRO A 34 2.54 -0.13 -19.85
C PRO A 34 1.05 0.08 -19.57
N TYR A 35 0.66 0.22 -18.31
CA TYR A 35 -0.72 0.36 -17.88
C TYR A 35 -1.02 1.80 -17.44
N PRO A 36 -2.10 2.42 -17.94
CA PRO A 36 -2.49 3.74 -17.48
C PRO A 36 -3.00 3.67 -16.02
N PRO A 37 -2.91 4.79 -15.28
CA PRO A 37 -3.48 4.86 -13.94
C PRO A 37 -4.99 4.63 -13.98
N ILE A 38 -5.49 3.90 -12.98
CA ILE A 38 -6.93 3.65 -12.82
C ILE A 38 -7.56 4.87 -12.13
N ASP A 39 -8.64 5.39 -12.70
CA ASP A 39 -9.46 6.40 -12.02
C ASP A 39 -10.31 5.73 -10.92
N MET A 40 -9.72 5.61 -9.74
CA MET A 40 -10.36 5.03 -8.56
C MET A 40 -11.61 5.82 -8.13
N ALA A 41 -11.59 7.15 -8.27
CA ALA A 41 -12.73 7.99 -7.91
C ALA A 41 -13.94 7.67 -8.79
N MET A 42 -13.74 7.49 -10.09
CA MET A 42 -14.81 7.04 -11.00
C MET A 42 -15.30 5.63 -10.67
N LYS A 43 -14.39 4.70 -10.35
CA LYS A 43 -14.77 3.31 -10.04
C LYS A 43 -15.64 3.20 -8.78
N LEU A 44 -15.46 4.11 -7.83
CA LEU A 44 -16.24 4.15 -6.59
C LEU A 44 -17.54 4.96 -6.69
N LYS A 45 -17.73 5.74 -7.77
CA LYS A 45 -18.99 6.47 -8.00
C LYS A 45 -20.11 5.54 -8.46
N GLY A 46 -21.34 5.96 -8.21
CA GLY A 46 -22.56 5.28 -8.65
C GLY A 46 -23.57 5.10 -7.52
N ARG A 47 -24.71 4.50 -7.87
CA ARG A 47 -25.84 4.28 -6.94
C ARG A 47 -25.85 2.88 -6.31
N GLN A 48 -24.99 1.99 -6.79
CA GLN A 48 -24.87 0.62 -6.30
C GLN A 48 -23.77 0.53 -5.26
N VAL A 49 -23.83 -0.48 -4.38
CA VAL A 49 -22.75 -0.79 -3.45
C VAL A 49 -21.47 -1.11 -4.23
N ARG A 50 -20.36 -0.48 -3.81
CA ARG A 50 -19.01 -0.72 -4.34
C ARG A 50 -18.13 -1.24 -3.21
N LEU A 51 -17.30 -2.24 -3.51
CA LEU A 51 -16.44 -2.88 -2.52
C LEU A 51 -14.97 -2.63 -2.87
N ILE A 52 -14.20 -2.22 -1.86
CA ILE A 52 -12.73 -2.29 -1.88
C ILE A 52 -12.38 -3.52 -1.05
N ALA A 53 -12.01 -4.61 -1.71
CA ALA A 53 -11.56 -5.81 -1.02
C ALA A 53 -10.10 -5.63 -0.59
N GLU A 54 -9.80 -5.80 0.69
CA GLU A 54 -8.45 -5.72 1.24
C GLU A 54 -7.83 -7.12 1.31
N VAL A 55 -6.64 -7.30 0.74
CA VAL A 55 -5.81 -8.51 0.92
C VAL A 55 -4.88 -8.28 2.11
N LYS A 56 -5.13 -8.95 3.24
CA LYS A 56 -4.41 -8.70 4.51
C LYS A 56 -4.00 -9.96 5.25
N LYS A 57 -2.71 -10.09 5.58
CA LYS A 57 -2.17 -11.22 6.36
C LYS A 57 -2.41 -11.09 7.87
N ALA A 58 -2.22 -9.90 8.44
CA ALA A 58 -2.24 -9.67 9.89
C ALA A 58 -2.65 -8.23 10.23
N SER A 59 -3.05 -7.97 11.49
CA SER A 59 -3.25 -6.61 12.01
C SER A 59 -2.75 -6.48 13.46
N PRO A 60 -2.43 -5.25 13.93
CA PRO A 60 -2.02 -5.04 15.32
C PRO A 60 -3.06 -5.50 16.35
N SER A 61 -4.35 -5.43 16.01
CA SER A 61 -5.44 -5.77 16.93
C SER A 61 -5.83 -7.25 16.90
N LYS A 62 -5.60 -7.96 15.79
CA LYS A 62 -6.02 -9.36 15.61
C LYS A 62 -4.86 -10.34 15.45
N GLY A 63 -3.62 -9.87 15.41
CA GLY A 63 -2.46 -10.71 15.10
C GLY A 63 -2.54 -11.26 13.68
N ILE A 64 -2.13 -12.51 13.49
CA ILE A 64 -2.23 -13.21 12.20
C ILE A 64 -3.70 -13.49 11.88
N ILE A 65 -4.18 -12.96 10.77
CA ILE A 65 -5.55 -13.16 10.26
C ILE A 65 -5.57 -14.35 9.29
N ARG A 66 -4.53 -14.47 8.46
CA ARG A 66 -4.36 -15.57 7.50
C ARG A 66 -2.94 -16.15 7.62
N PRO A 67 -2.77 -17.32 8.26
CA PRO A 67 -1.46 -17.99 8.37
C PRO A 67 -0.90 -18.41 7.01
N ASP A 68 -1.71 -19.12 6.23
CA ASP A 68 -1.40 -19.57 4.86
C ASP A 68 -1.80 -18.49 3.87
N PHE A 69 -0.97 -17.45 3.80
CA PHE A 69 -1.23 -16.23 3.02
C PHE A 69 -0.62 -16.32 1.62
N ASP A 70 -1.48 -16.25 0.61
CA ASP A 70 -1.15 -16.22 -0.82
C ASP A 70 -1.78 -14.95 -1.43
N PRO A 71 -0.99 -13.88 -1.64
CA PRO A 71 -1.48 -12.55 -2.02
C PRO A 71 -1.83 -12.38 -3.50
#